data_AF-A0A1M6IKT5-F1
#
_entry.id   AF-A0A1M6IKT5-F1
#
_cell.length_a   1.000
_cell.length_b   1.000
_cell.length_c   1.000
_cell.angle_alpha   90.00
_cell.angle_beta   90.00
_cell.angle_gamma   90.00
#
_symmetry.space_group_name_H-M   'P 1'
#
loop_
_entity.id
_entity.type
_entity.pdbx_description
1 polymer ?
#
loop_
_entity_poly.entity_id
_entity_poly.type
_entity_poly.pdbx_seq_one_letter_code
_entity_poly.pdbx_strand_id
1 'polypeptide(L)'
;MKKLSFVLLFLLFVLVIGAHADKRPENLLAYDQDVSYEGPFDTKGIFKRSERKKIWYPSKRFQTVRQIRCAEAYLALQEGTWTGNLGDNGQCLDPGEGKDWVTGNYLNFLRQKTIHKSSLNDNSED
;
A
#
# COMPACT_ATOMS: atom_id res chain seq x y z
N MET A 1 -58.26 -4.45 0.50
CA MET A 1 -56.96 -4.90 -0.07
C MET A 1 -55.95 -3.75 0.08
N LYS A 2 -54.66 -4.07 0.31
CA LYS A 2 -53.50 -3.16 0.48
C LYS A 2 -53.28 -2.57 1.88
N LYS A 3 -52.81 -3.38 2.83
CA LYS A 3 -51.89 -2.94 3.92
C LYS A 3 -51.00 -4.11 4.36
N LEU A 4 -50.23 -4.69 3.43
CA LEU A 4 -49.33 -5.79 3.77
C LEU A 4 -48.11 -5.84 2.84
N SER A 5 -47.40 -4.71 2.67
CA SER A 5 -46.17 -4.67 1.86
C SER A 5 -45.20 -3.56 2.27
N PHE A 6 -45.03 -3.30 3.57
CA PHE A 6 -43.98 -2.37 4.01
C PHE A 6 -43.08 -2.90 5.14
N VAL A 7 -43.47 -3.97 5.83
CA VAL A 7 -42.67 -4.53 6.93
C VAL A 7 -41.55 -5.45 6.42
N LEU A 8 -41.68 -6.01 5.21
CA LEU A 8 -40.68 -6.95 4.67
C LEU A 8 -39.43 -6.28 4.08
N LEU A 9 -39.46 -4.97 3.81
CA LEU A 9 -38.31 -4.27 3.20
C LEU A 9 -37.25 -3.82 4.23
N PHE A 10 -37.62 -3.72 5.52
CA PHE A 10 -36.71 -3.25 6.56
C PHE A 10 -35.86 -4.38 7.17
N LEU A 11 -36.31 -5.64 7.07
CA LEU A 11 -35.61 -6.80 7.61
C LEU A 11 -34.45 -7.31 6.72
N LEU A 12 -34.34 -6.81 5.49
CA LEU A 12 -33.22 -7.12 4.58
C LEU A 12 -32.01 -6.18 4.73
N PHE A 13 -32.12 -5.11 5.52
CA PHE A 13 -31.02 -4.14 5.67
C PHE A 13 -30.09 -4.40 6.86
N VAL A 14 -30.40 -5.39 7.71
CA VAL A 14 -29.65 -5.66 8.95
C VAL A 14 -28.49 -6.66 8.78
N LEU A 15 -28.29 -7.22 7.57
CA LEU A 15 -27.26 -8.25 7.32
C LEU A 15 -26.11 -7.79 6.40
N VAL A 16 -25.82 -6.49 6.38
CA VAL A 16 -24.56 -5.96 5.80
C VAL A 16 -23.73 -5.29 6.89
N ILE A 17 -23.64 -5.91 8.06
CA ILE A 17 -22.43 -5.76 8.88
C ILE A 17 -21.45 -6.74 8.26
N GLY A 18 -20.80 -6.27 7.20
CA GLY A 18 -19.69 -6.99 6.60
C GLY A 18 -18.74 -7.36 7.72
N ALA A 19 -18.55 -8.67 7.89
CA ALA A 19 -17.39 -9.20 8.58
C ALA A 19 -16.18 -8.65 7.82
N HIS A 20 -15.69 -7.48 8.22
CA HIS A 20 -14.28 -7.17 8.10
C HIS A 20 -13.61 -8.15 9.06
N ALA A 21 -13.42 -9.38 8.58
CA ALA A 21 -12.41 -10.25 9.14
C ALA A 21 -11.16 -9.37 9.20
N ASP A 22 -10.69 -9.14 10.43
CA ASP A 22 -9.45 -8.44 10.73
C ASP A 22 -8.33 -9.25 10.09
N LYS A 23 -8.18 -9.11 8.77
CA LYS A 23 -7.10 -9.71 7.99
C LYS A 23 -5.87 -8.85 8.23
N ARG A 24 -5.48 -8.66 9.49
CA ARG A 24 -4.10 -8.34 9.77
C ARG A 24 -3.29 -9.48 9.14
N PRO A 25 -2.35 -9.17 8.25
CA PRO A 25 -1.47 -10.20 7.73
C PRO A 25 -0.78 -10.85 8.92
N GLU A 26 -1.07 -12.14 9.15
CA GLU A 26 -0.51 -12.93 10.26
C GLU A 26 1.02 -12.99 10.18
N ASN A 27 1.61 -12.65 9.02
CA ASN A 27 3.03 -12.68 8.77
C ASN A 27 3.54 -11.34 8.22
N LEU A 28 4.06 -10.49 9.10
CA LEU A 28 4.76 -9.24 8.76
C LEU A 28 6.29 -9.43 8.54
N LEU A 29 6.76 -10.66 8.31
CA LEU A 29 8.18 -10.93 8.09
C LEU A 29 8.61 -10.47 6.69
N ALA A 30 7.79 -10.73 5.68
CA ALA A 30 8.03 -10.41 4.28
C ALA A 30 6.87 -9.61 3.68
N TYR A 31 7.19 -8.77 2.70
CA TYR A 31 6.17 -8.06 1.91
C TYR A 31 5.52 -9.04 0.95
N ASP A 32 4.18 -8.99 0.87
CA ASP A 32 3.36 -9.70 -0.08
C ASP A 32 2.57 -8.68 -0.91
N GLN A 33 2.81 -8.68 -2.23
CA GLN A 33 2.16 -7.75 -3.15
C GLN A 33 0.66 -7.98 -3.31
N ASP A 34 0.16 -9.19 -3.04
CA ASP A 34 -1.25 -9.55 -3.16
C ASP A 34 -2.05 -9.17 -1.89
N VAL A 35 -1.36 -8.74 -0.84
CA VAL A 35 -1.94 -8.26 0.41
C VAL A 35 -2.02 -6.73 0.41
N SER A 36 -3.20 -6.20 0.72
CA SER A 36 -3.38 -4.77 0.97
C SER A 36 -3.09 -4.46 2.43
N TYR A 37 -2.01 -3.74 2.70
CA TYR A 37 -1.65 -3.31 4.05
C TYR A 37 -2.34 -2.00 4.41
N GLU A 38 -3.05 -1.98 5.54
CA GLU A 38 -3.61 -0.76 6.13
C GLU A 38 -2.54 0.27 6.50
N GLY A 39 -2.84 1.54 6.25
CA GLY A 39 -1.99 2.65 6.65
C GLY A 39 -2.37 3.95 5.93
N PRO A 40 -1.60 5.04 6.16
CA PRO A 40 -1.91 6.36 5.66
C PRO A 40 -1.54 6.56 4.18
N PHE A 41 -0.80 5.65 3.57
CA PHE A 41 -0.36 5.77 2.19
C PHE A 41 -1.38 5.10 1.26
N ASP A 42 -1.73 5.78 0.16
CA ASP A 42 -2.53 5.18 -0.92
C ASP A 42 -1.79 3.95 -1.46
N THR A 43 -2.40 2.76 -1.35
CA THR A 43 -1.77 1.48 -1.68
C THR A 43 -1.31 1.41 -3.14
N LYS A 44 -1.99 2.11 -4.04
CA LYS A 44 -1.63 2.16 -5.47
C LYS A 44 -0.66 3.29 -5.80
N GLY A 45 -0.44 4.20 -4.85
CA GLY A 45 0.41 5.37 -4.99
C GLY A 45 1.88 5.01 -5.23
N ILE A 46 2.56 5.76 -6.09
CA ILE A 46 4.03 5.73 -6.17
C ILE A 46 4.60 6.85 -5.32
N PHE A 47 5.60 6.51 -4.52
CA PHE A 47 6.31 7.42 -3.65
C PHE A 47 7.79 7.43 -4.01
N LYS A 48 8.45 8.53 -3.67
CA LYS A 48 9.85 8.76 -3.92
C LYS A 48 10.53 9.30 -2.69
N ARG A 49 11.74 8.83 -2.40
CA ARG A 49 12.52 9.32 -1.26
C ARG A 49 13.18 10.65 -1.61
N SER A 50 13.04 11.63 -0.73
CA SER A 50 13.90 12.80 -0.75
C SER A 50 15.23 12.45 -0.14
N GLU A 51 16.33 12.59 -0.88
CA GLU A 51 17.68 12.37 -0.34
C GLU A 51 18.03 13.36 0.77
N ARG A 52 17.60 14.62 0.64
CA ARG A 52 17.88 15.69 1.62
C ARG A 52 17.13 15.48 2.93
N LYS A 53 15.82 15.20 2.85
CA LYS A 53 14.96 15.10 4.03
C LYS A 53 14.81 13.67 4.55
N LYS A 54 15.31 12.67 3.80
CA LYS A 54 15.18 11.23 4.07
C LYS A 54 13.74 10.72 4.25
N ILE A 55 12.75 11.48 3.76
CA ILE A 55 11.32 11.13 3.85
C ILE A 55 10.70 10.82 2.48
N TRP A 56 9.60 10.07 2.51
CA TRP A 56 8.82 9.67 1.33
C TRP A 56 7.80 10.72 0.95
N TYR A 57 7.72 11.01 -0.34
CA TYR A 57 6.73 11.92 -0.91
C TYR A 57 5.98 11.25 -2.05
N PRO A 58 4.67 11.51 -2.20
CA PRO A 58 3.93 11.09 -3.37
C PRO A 58 4.61 11.62 -4.64
N SER A 59 4.80 10.75 -5.62
CA SER A 59 5.30 11.15 -6.92
C SER A 59 4.25 12.00 -7.62
N LYS A 60 4.61 13.23 -7.98
CA LYS A 60 3.74 14.10 -8.77
C LYS A 60 3.60 13.65 -10.22
N ARG A 61 4.56 12.83 -10.71
CA ARG A 61 4.63 12.38 -12.10
C ARG A 61 3.91 11.05 -12.31
N PHE A 62 4.03 10.15 -11.34
CA PHE A 62 3.47 8.81 -11.40
C PHE A 62 2.55 8.62 -10.20
N GLN A 63 1.26 8.55 -10.46
CA GLN A 63 0.26 8.27 -9.43
C GLN A 63 0.14 6.77 -9.20
N THR A 64 0.37 5.94 -10.23
CA THR A 64 0.29 4.48 -10.13
C THR A 64 1.41 3.78 -10.90
N VAL A 65 1.70 2.53 -10.55
CA VAL A 65 2.70 1.69 -11.24
C VAL A 65 2.39 1.54 -12.74
N ARG A 66 1.11 1.60 -13.15
CA ARG A 66 0.69 1.48 -14.55
C ARG A 66 1.20 2.59 -15.47
N GLN A 67 1.66 3.70 -14.91
CA GLN A 67 2.26 4.81 -15.67
C GLN A 67 3.76 4.61 -15.91
N ILE A 68 4.36 3.57 -15.32
CA ILE A 68 5.77 3.23 -15.51
C ILE A 68 5.89 2.37 -16.77
N ARG A 69 6.62 2.88 -17.76
CA ARG A 69 6.89 2.20 -19.05
C ARG A 69 8.18 1.40 -19.05
N CYS A 70 9.09 1.73 -18.13
CA CYS A 70 10.30 0.97 -17.85
C CYS A 70 9.92 -0.40 -17.29
N ALA A 71 10.12 -1.48 -18.06
CA ALA A 71 9.67 -2.82 -17.69
C ALA A 71 10.30 -3.29 -16.36
N GLU A 72 11.60 -3.05 -16.18
CA GLU A 72 12.33 -3.41 -14.96
C GLU A 72 11.76 -2.68 -13.73
N ALA A 73 11.58 -1.36 -13.84
CA ALA A 73 10.99 -0.57 -12.76
C ALA A 73 9.53 -0.95 -12.50
N TYR A 74 8.76 -1.27 -13.54
CA TYR A 74 7.38 -1.72 -13.40
C TYR A 74 7.30 -3.00 -12.57
N LEU A 75 8.11 -4.02 -12.91
CA LEU A 75 8.15 -5.30 -12.21
C LEU A 75 8.63 -5.14 -10.77
N ALA A 76 9.74 -4.42 -10.56
CA ALA A 76 10.28 -4.18 -9.23
C ALA A 76 9.30 -3.40 -8.33
N LEU A 77 8.54 -2.46 -8.89
CA LEU A 77 7.51 -1.74 -8.15
C LEU A 77 6.26 -2.59 -7.85
N GLN A 78 5.97 -3.66 -8.60
CA GLN A 78 4.97 -4.64 -8.14
C GLN A 78 5.44 -5.30 -6.84
N GLU A 79 6.73 -5.63 -6.78
CA GLU A 79 7.40 -6.16 -5.58
C GLU A 79 7.68 -5.07 -4.51
N GLY A 80 7.25 -3.84 -4.77
CA GLY A 80 7.15 -2.75 -3.79
C GLY A 80 8.24 -1.69 -3.86
N THR A 81 9.40 -1.95 -4.48
CA THR A 81 10.53 -1.02 -4.48
C THR A 81 11.33 -1.00 -5.76
N TRP A 82 11.90 0.15 -6.12
CA TRP A 82 12.82 0.28 -7.24
C TRP A 82 13.84 1.39 -6.98
N THR A 83 15.09 1.20 -7.40
CA THR A 83 16.12 2.23 -7.39
C THR A 83 16.59 2.49 -8.81
N GLY A 84 16.43 3.71 -9.29
CA GLY A 84 16.81 4.06 -10.65
C GLY A 84 16.24 5.39 -11.11
N ASN A 85 16.56 5.75 -12.35
CA ASN A 85 16.07 6.98 -12.97
C ASN A 85 14.91 6.69 -13.91
N LEU A 86 13.85 7.47 -13.75
CA LEU A 86 12.65 7.42 -14.60
C LEU A 86 12.48 8.77 -15.29
N GLY A 87 12.33 8.73 -16.62
CA GLY A 87 12.00 9.89 -17.44
C GLY A 87 10.57 10.33 -17.20
N ASP A 88 10.19 11.51 -17.68
CA ASP A 88 8.88 12.11 -17.34
C ASP A 88 7.67 11.28 -17.77
N ASN A 89 7.84 10.40 -18.76
CA ASN A 89 6.81 9.46 -19.24
C ASN A 89 6.98 8.03 -18.69
N GLY A 90 7.81 7.83 -17.67
CA GLY A 90 8.02 6.54 -17.01
C GLY A 90 8.99 5.60 -17.71
N GLN A 91 9.71 6.02 -18.74
CA GLN A 91 10.77 5.23 -19.38
C GLN A 91 12.05 5.14 -18.52
N CYS A 92 12.86 4.09 -18.70
CA CYS A 92 14.15 3.99 -18.04
C CYS A 92 15.07 5.10 -18.57
N LEU A 93 15.88 5.70 -17.69
CA LEU A 93 16.97 6.59 -18.07
C LEU A 93 18.31 5.95 -17.75
N ASP A 94 19.38 6.57 -18.23
CA ASP A 94 20.75 6.10 -18.01
C ASP A 94 21.05 5.84 -16.52
N PRO A 95 21.89 4.82 -16.24
CA PRO A 95 22.33 4.54 -14.88
C PRO A 95 23.08 5.75 -14.32
N GLY A 96 22.65 6.21 -13.15
CA GLY A 96 23.29 7.27 -12.37
C GLY A 96 22.91 7.09 -10.90
N GLU A 97 23.09 8.12 -10.07
CA GLU A 97 22.49 8.12 -8.72
C GLU A 97 20.97 8.03 -8.86
N GLY A 98 20.49 6.79 -8.78
CA GLY A 98 19.09 6.42 -8.95
C GLY A 98 18.31 6.84 -7.72
N LYS A 99 17.07 7.29 -7.95
CA LYS A 99 16.21 7.70 -6.85
C LYS A 99 15.49 6.48 -6.33
N ASP A 100 15.26 6.42 -5.02
CA ASP A 100 14.46 5.35 -4.43
C ASP A 100 12.98 5.63 -4.67
N TRP A 101 12.28 4.64 -5.21
CA TRP A 101 10.86 4.61 -5.49
C TRP A 101 10.22 3.44 -4.75
N VAL A 102 8.99 3.65 -4.27
CA VAL A 102 8.23 2.60 -3.57
C VAL A 102 6.75 2.72 -3.86
N THR A 103 6.00 1.64 -3.66
CA THR A 103 4.53 1.72 -3.59
C THR A 103 4.06 2.16 -2.21
N GLY A 104 2.89 2.78 -2.14
CA GLY A 104 2.27 3.09 -0.85
C GLY A 104 1.90 1.84 -0.07
N ASN A 105 1.56 0.74 -0.75
CA ASN A 105 1.31 -0.55 -0.09
C ASN A 105 2.56 -1.05 0.66
N TYR A 106 3.74 -0.95 0.03
CA TYR A 106 5.01 -1.30 0.68
C TYR A 106 5.33 -0.39 1.88
N LEU A 107 5.03 0.91 1.79
CA LEU A 107 5.19 1.83 2.93
C LEU A 107 4.26 1.49 4.10
N ASN A 108 3.02 1.09 3.81
CA ASN A 108 2.09 0.60 4.83
C ASN A 108 2.61 -0.69 5.48
N PHE A 109 3.12 -1.64 4.69
CA PHE A 109 3.78 -2.85 5.21
C PHE A 109 4.93 -2.52 6.18
N LEU A 110 5.87 -1.66 5.77
CA LEU A 110 7.00 -1.27 6.62
C LEU A 110 6.53 -0.62 7.93
N ARG A 111 5.49 0.22 7.86
CA ARG A 111 4.90 0.84 9.04
C ARG A 111 4.33 -0.22 9.99
N GLN A 112 3.51 -1.14 9.49
CA GLN A 112 2.93 -2.21 10.32
C GLN A 112 4.02 -3.10 10.93
N LYS A 113 5.02 -3.48 10.15
CA LYS A 113 6.17 -4.27 10.62
C LYS A 113 6.90 -3.59 11.78
N THR A 114 7.13 -2.28 11.69
CA THR A 114 7.75 -1.50 12.78
C THR A 114 6.87 -1.46 14.03
N ILE A 115 5.55 -1.23 13.88
CA ILE A 115 4.62 -1.21 15.01
C ILE A 115 4.58 -2.58 15.71
N HIS A 116 4.48 -3.66 14.94
CA HIS A 116 4.47 -5.02 15.48
C HIS A 116 5.75 -5.35 16.24
N LYS A 117 6.92 -4.99 15.68
CA LYS A 117 8.21 -5.18 16.37
C LYS A 117 8.28 -4.42 17.69
N SER A 118 7.77 -3.19 17.75
CA SER A 118 7.70 -2.43 19.01
C SER A 118 6.87 -3.16 20.06
N SER A 119 5.68 -3.65 19.67
CA SER A 119 4.80 -4.36 20.62
C SER A 119 5.37 -5.66 21.17
N LEU A 120 6.26 -6.34 20.43
CA LEU A 120 6.91 -7.56 20.93
C LEU A 120 7.98 -7.24 21.98
N ASN A 121 8.70 -6.13 21.81
CA ASN A 121 9.74 -5.74 22.75
C ASN A 121 9.15 -5.26 24.08
N ASP A 122 8.04 -4.52 24.04
CA ASP A 122 7.36 -4.02 25.25
C ASP A 122 6.80 -5.15 26.12
N ASN A 123 6.53 -6.33 25.55
CA ASN A 123 6.03 -7.51 26.27
C ASN A 123 7.15 -8.45 26.76
N SER A 124 8.43 -8.07 26.61
CA SER A 124 9.58 -8.90 26.98
C SER A 124 10.35 -8.41 28.23
N GLU A 125 9.87 -7.35 28.86
CA GLU A 125 10.47 -6.73 30.06
C GLU A 125 9.67 -6.99 31.37
N ASP A 126 8.64 -7.84 31.33
CA ASP A 126 7.87 -8.31 32.50
C ASP A 126 8.23 -9.77 32.87
#